data_AF-A0A2P2L7V2-F1
#
_entry.id   AF-A0A2P2L7V2-F1
#
_cell.length_a   1.000
_cell.length_b   1.000
_cell.length_c   1.000
_cell.angle_alpha   90.00
_cell.angle_beta   90.00
_cell.angle_gamma   90.00
#
_symmetry.space_group_name_H-M   'P 1'
#
loop_
_entity.id
_entity.type
_entity.pdbx_description
1 polymer ?
#
loop_
_entity_poly.entity_id
_entity_poly.type
_entity_poly.pdbx_seq_one_letter_code
_entity_poly.pdbx_strand_id
1 'polypeptide(L)'
;MFIEKFKVESPNVVYTETEIQSVYNYQTTELVYEDRNGNYEWVVRPKTVKYEFKTDTHVPKLGVMLVGWGGNNGSTLTGGVVANREGISWATKDKVQQANYFGSLTQASTIRVGSFNGEEIYAPFKSLLPMVNPDDIVFGGWDISDMNLADAMARAKVLDIDLQKQLRPYMESMVPLPGIYDPDFIAANQGSRANNVIKGTKKEQVQQIGKDIREFKEKNKVDKVVVLWTANTERYSNVVVGLNDTMENLLASLERDEAEISPSTLYALACVFENVPFINGSPQNTFVPGFYH
;
A
#
# COMPACT_ATOMS: atom_id res chain seq x y z
N MET A 1 8.74 -30.38 8.69
CA MET A 1 8.07 -29.97 9.95
C MET A 1 7.80 -28.46 9.98
N PHE A 2 6.77 -27.99 10.70
CA PHE A 2 6.33 -26.58 10.72
C PHE A 2 6.47 -25.99 12.12
N ILE A 3 7.03 -24.78 12.22
CA ILE A 3 7.17 -24.05 13.49
C ILE A 3 6.56 -22.66 13.38
N GLU A 4 5.81 -22.24 14.40
CA GLU A 4 5.12 -20.94 14.39
C GLU A 4 5.92 -19.82 15.04
N LYS A 5 6.81 -20.17 15.97
CA LYS A 5 7.63 -19.23 16.75
C LYS A 5 9.06 -19.76 16.83
N PHE A 6 10.02 -18.87 16.68
CA PHE A 6 11.44 -19.17 16.83
C PHE A 6 12.20 -17.90 17.25
N LYS A 7 13.45 -18.08 17.70
CA LYS A 7 14.37 -17.00 18.03
C LYS A 7 15.71 -17.30 17.34
N VAL A 8 16.36 -16.26 16.83
CA VAL A 8 17.68 -16.39 16.21
C VAL A 8 18.74 -16.12 17.28
N GLU A 9 19.49 -17.15 17.66
CA GLU A 9 20.66 -17.00 18.53
C GLU A 9 21.90 -16.80 17.66
N SER A 10 22.42 -15.58 17.63
CA SER A 10 23.56 -15.20 16.79
C SER A 10 24.34 -14.08 17.46
N PRO A 11 25.69 -14.05 17.37
CA PRO A 11 26.48 -12.92 17.86
C PRO A 11 26.16 -11.60 17.13
N ASN A 12 25.49 -11.67 15.97
CA ASN A 12 25.10 -10.51 15.18
C ASN A 12 23.66 -10.07 15.43
N VAL A 13 22.94 -10.64 16.40
CA VAL A 13 21.55 -10.29 16.70
C VAL A 13 21.40 -10.01 18.19
N VAL A 14 20.88 -8.84 18.52
CA VAL A 14 20.57 -8.43 19.89
C VAL A 14 19.08 -8.10 19.97
N TYR A 15 18.40 -8.73 20.92
CA TYR A 15 17.00 -8.43 21.25
C TYR A 15 16.96 -7.53 22.48
N THR A 16 16.30 -6.39 22.37
CA THR A 16 15.97 -5.52 23.51
C THR A 16 14.48 -5.64 23.83
N GLU A 17 13.97 -4.81 24.75
CA GLU A 17 12.55 -4.77 25.07
C GLU A 17 11.69 -4.25 23.89
N THR A 18 12.23 -3.36 23.07
CA THR A 18 11.48 -2.65 22.03
C THR A 18 12.03 -2.89 20.62
N GLU A 19 13.19 -3.53 20.47
CA GLU A 19 13.91 -3.57 19.19
C GLU A 19 14.65 -4.90 18.96
N ILE A 20 14.83 -5.23 17.69
CA ILE A 20 15.80 -6.22 17.20
C ILE A 20 16.90 -5.46 16.47
N GLN A 21 18.12 -5.57 16.98
CA GLN A 21 19.30 -5.02 16.32
C GLN A 21 20.05 -6.16 15.62
N SER A 22 20.43 -5.95 14.36
CA SER A 22 21.16 -6.97 13.61
C SER A 22 22.27 -6.39 12.74
N VAL A 23 23.37 -7.13 12.63
CA VAL A 23 24.49 -6.80 11.75
C VAL A 23 24.47 -7.72 10.54
N TYR A 24 24.48 -7.14 9.33
CA TYR A 24 24.51 -7.88 8.08
C TYR A 24 25.67 -7.42 7.20
N ASN A 25 26.54 -8.34 6.84
CA ASN A 25 27.64 -8.10 5.92
C ASN A 25 27.16 -8.41 4.49
N TYR A 26 26.71 -7.38 3.78
CA TYR A 26 26.27 -7.50 2.39
C TYR A 26 27.47 -7.67 1.46
N GLN A 27 27.62 -8.87 0.93
CA GLN A 27 28.65 -9.19 -0.07
C GLN A 27 28.16 -8.79 -1.46
N THR A 28 28.93 -7.94 -2.13
CA THR A 28 28.65 -7.44 -3.47
C THR A 28 29.97 -7.25 -4.22
N THR A 29 29.91 -6.63 -5.40
CA THR A 29 31.07 -6.43 -6.27
C THR A 29 31.10 -4.99 -6.79
N GLU A 30 32.28 -4.39 -6.83
CA GLU A 30 32.53 -3.10 -7.46
C GLU A 30 33.19 -3.34 -8.84
N LEU A 31 32.63 -2.71 -9.88
CA LEU A 31 33.18 -2.73 -11.23
C LEU A 31 33.98 -1.45 -11.45
N VAL A 32 35.27 -1.61 -11.79
CA VAL A 32 36.16 -0.50 -12.12
C VAL A 32 36.68 -0.71 -13.53
N TYR A 33 36.57 0.33 -14.37
CA TYR A 33 37.19 0.35 -15.68
C TYR A 33 38.47 1.18 -15.58
N GLU A 34 39.63 0.52 -15.61
CA GLU A 34 40.92 1.16 -15.37
C GLU A 34 41.95 0.77 -16.43
N ASP A 35 42.85 1.70 -16.72
CA ASP A 35 44.00 1.47 -17.58
C ASP A 35 45.05 0.64 -16.82
N ARG A 36 45.39 -0.52 -17.37
CA ARG A 36 46.50 -1.36 -16.93
C ARG A 36 47.47 -1.53 -18.10
N ASN A 37 48.58 -0.80 -18.02
CA ASN A 37 49.68 -0.85 -18.99
C ASN A 37 49.28 -0.44 -20.43
N GLY A 38 48.43 0.58 -20.58
CA GLY A 38 47.98 1.10 -21.86
C GLY A 38 46.75 0.38 -22.43
N ASN A 39 46.21 -0.61 -21.71
CA ASN A 39 44.99 -1.32 -22.06
C ASN A 39 43.95 -1.08 -20.96
N TYR A 40 42.79 -0.57 -21.36
CA TYR A 40 41.66 -0.44 -20.44
C TYR A 40 41.01 -1.81 -20.22
N GLU A 41 40.90 -2.20 -18.96
CA GLU A 41 40.33 -3.48 -18.54
C GLU A 41 39.24 -3.28 -17.49
N TRP A 42 38.21 -4.12 -17.53
CA TRP A 42 37.22 -4.22 -16.46
C TRP A 42 37.78 -5.06 -15.32
N VAL A 43 37.79 -4.48 -14.12
CA VAL A 43 38.23 -5.15 -12.90
C VAL A 43 37.03 -5.34 -11.98
N VAL A 44 36.81 -6.61 -11.62
CA VAL A 44 35.70 -7.07 -10.80
C VAL A 44 36.21 -7.27 -9.37
N ARG A 45 35.85 -6.39 -8.44
CA ARG A 45 36.38 -6.40 -7.06
C ARG A 45 35.32 -6.83 -6.05
N PRO A 46 35.46 -7.99 -5.38
CA PRO A 46 34.59 -8.34 -4.27
C PRO A 46 34.65 -7.28 -3.17
N LYS A 47 33.48 -6.86 -2.68
CA LYS A 47 33.31 -5.84 -1.65
C LYS A 47 32.31 -6.31 -0.62
N THR A 48 32.58 -6.02 0.65
CA THR A 48 31.62 -6.24 1.73
C THR A 48 31.19 -4.89 2.26
N VAL A 49 29.87 -4.67 2.35
CA VAL A 49 29.27 -3.50 2.98
C VAL A 49 28.58 -3.95 4.26
N LYS A 50 29.02 -3.42 5.40
CA LYS A 50 28.40 -3.71 6.69
C LYS A 50 27.16 -2.84 6.85
N TYR A 51 26.02 -3.48 7.11
CA TYR A 51 24.77 -2.85 7.52
C TYR A 51 24.47 -3.16 8.97
N GLU A 52 23.96 -2.17 9.68
CA GLU A 52 23.40 -2.33 11.03
C GLU A 52 21.92 -1.96 10.95
N PHE A 53 21.06 -2.96 11.12
CA PHE A 53 19.61 -2.79 11.09
C PHE A 53 19.06 -2.68 12.49
N LYS A 54 18.09 -1.78 12.65
CA LYS A 54 17.27 -1.64 13.84
C LYS A 54 15.81 -1.81 13.44
N THR A 55 15.17 -2.83 13.98
CA THR A 55 13.75 -3.14 13.73
C THR A 55 12.98 -2.91 15.03
N ASP A 56 12.10 -1.92 15.02
CA ASP A 56 11.12 -1.72 16.10
C ASP A 56 10.18 -2.93 16.16
N THR A 57 10.01 -3.51 17.34
CA THR A 57 9.13 -4.68 17.56
C THR A 57 7.70 -4.29 17.89
N HIS A 58 7.43 -3.01 18.15
CA HIS A 58 6.07 -2.52 18.35
C HIS A 58 5.29 -2.55 17.03
N VAL A 59 4.21 -3.34 17.00
CA VAL A 59 3.30 -3.40 15.85
C VAL A 59 2.27 -2.28 16.00
N PRO A 60 2.27 -1.26 15.12
CA PRO A 60 1.37 -0.12 15.23
C PRO A 60 -0.06 -0.51 14.86
N LYS A 61 -1.03 0.18 15.44
CA LYS A 61 -2.40 0.17 14.92
C LYS A 61 -2.42 0.89 13.56
N LEU A 62 -2.70 0.14 12.50
CA LEU A 62 -2.58 0.61 11.13
C LEU A 62 -3.93 1.06 10.56
N GLY A 63 -3.95 2.28 10.02
CA GLY A 63 -4.98 2.75 9.11
C GLY A 63 -4.55 2.60 7.66
N VAL A 64 -5.45 2.09 6.80
CA VAL A 64 -5.24 2.05 5.35
C VAL A 64 -6.34 2.84 4.67
N MET A 65 -5.95 3.90 3.96
CA MET A 65 -6.87 4.73 3.18
C MET A 65 -6.73 4.44 1.70
N LEU A 66 -7.82 4.03 1.06
CA LEU A 66 -7.85 3.61 -0.33
C LEU A 66 -8.40 4.72 -1.22
N VAL A 67 -7.66 5.11 -2.25
CA VAL A 67 -8.23 5.91 -3.35
C VAL A 67 -8.94 4.94 -4.29
N GLY A 68 -10.23 5.14 -4.52
CA GLY A 68 -11.10 4.17 -5.19
C GLY A 68 -11.65 3.09 -4.24
N TRP A 69 -11.95 3.46 -3.00
CA TRP A 69 -12.39 2.51 -1.95
C TRP A 69 -13.67 1.75 -2.32
N GLY A 70 -14.59 2.40 -3.02
CA GLY A 70 -15.81 1.77 -3.55
C GLY A 70 -15.57 0.91 -4.79
N GLY A 71 -14.35 0.85 -5.34
CA GLY A 71 -14.01 -0.02 -6.46
C GLY A 71 -14.12 -1.52 -6.13
N ASN A 72 -13.95 -2.37 -7.15
CA ASN A 72 -13.97 -3.82 -6.97
C ASN A 72 -12.91 -4.27 -5.96
N ASN A 73 -11.68 -3.78 -6.08
CA ASN A 73 -10.59 -4.10 -5.15
C ASN A 73 -10.85 -3.57 -3.75
N GLY A 74 -11.26 -2.30 -3.61
CA GLY A 74 -11.48 -1.68 -2.30
C GLY A 74 -12.60 -2.34 -1.49
N SER A 75 -13.75 -2.61 -2.14
CA SER A 75 -14.87 -3.33 -1.53
C SER A 75 -14.52 -4.78 -1.20
N THR A 76 -13.81 -5.49 -2.09
CA THR A 76 -13.40 -6.88 -1.88
C THR A 76 -12.35 -7.00 -0.77
N LEU A 77 -11.34 -6.13 -0.74
CA LEU A 77 -10.31 -6.11 0.31
C LEU A 77 -10.96 -5.88 1.68
N THR A 78 -11.83 -4.87 1.77
CA THR A 78 -12.53 -4.55 3.02
C THR A 78 -13.43 -5.70 3.48
N GLY A 79 -14.26 -6.23 2.57
CA GLY A 79 -15.15 -7.35 2.86
C GLY A 79 -14.40 -8.64 3.22
N GLY A 80 -13.29 -8.93 2.54
CA GLY A 80 -12.43 -10.08 2.81
C GLY A 80 -11.78 -10.00 4.19
N VAL A 81 -11.31 -8.81 4.60
CA VAL A 81 -10.76 -8.62 5.95
C VAL A 81 -11.84 -8.75 7.03
N VAL A 82 -13.00 -8.12 6.83
CA VAL A 82 -14.13 -8.26 7.77
C VAL A 82 -14.55 -9.73 7.89
N ALA A 83 -14.63 -10.47 6.78
CA ALA A 83 -14.97 -11.88 6.80
C ALA A 83 -13.97 -12.72 7.62
N ASN A 84 -12.67 -12.46 7.50
CA ASN A 84 -11.64 -13.15 8.29
C ASN A 84 -11.73 -12.77 9.78
N ARG A 85 -11.81 -11.48 10.09
CA ARG A 85 -11.89 -10.97 11.46
C ARG A 85 -13.10 -11.53 12.23
N GLU A 86 -14.25 -11.59 11.57
CA GLU A 86 -15.50 -12.09 12.18
C GLU A 86 -15.65 -13.62 12.07
N GLY A 87 -14.69 -14.33 11.46
CA GLY A 87 -14.72 -15.78 11.30
C GLY A 87 -15.90 -16.28 10.46
N ILE A 88 -16.28 -15.52 9.41
CA ILE A 88 -17.45 -15.82 8.59
C ILE A 88 -17.20 -17.07 7.74
N SER A 89 -18.23 -17.92 7.70
CA SER A 89 -18.33 -19.04 6.79
C SER A 89 -19.59 -18.90 5.94
N TRP A 90 -19.56 -19.38 4.70
CA TRP A 90 -20.69 -19.29 3.79
C TRP A 90 -20.83 -20.56 2.97
N ALA A 91 -22.06 -20.89 2.61
CA ALA A 91 -22.33 -22.01 1.73
C ALA A 91 -22.09 -21.61 0.27
N THR A 92 -21.35 -22.43 -0.47
CA THR A 92 -21.33 -22.40 -1.94
C THR A 92 -22.15 -23.56 -2.50
N LYS A 93 -22.22 -23.67 -3.83
CA LYS A 93 -22.85 -24.83 -4.48
C LYS A 93 -22.19 -26.17 -4.13
N ASP A 94 -20.92 -26.14 -3.72
CA ASP A 94 -20.12 -27.34 -3.51
C ASP A 94 -19.88 -27.65 -2.02
N LYS A 95 -19.59 -26.64 -1.21
CA LYS A 95 -19.24 -26.80 0.21
C LYS A 95 -19.41 -25.52 1.01
N VAL A 96 -19.33 -25.64 2.33
CA VAL A 96 -19.11 -24.48 3.19
C VAL A 96 -17.66 -24.03 3.05
N GLN A 97 -17.46 -22.75 2.77
CA GLN A 97 -16.16 -22.09 2.75
C GLN A 97 -15.95 -21.35 4.07
N GLN A 98 -14.68 -21.25 4.47
CA GLN A 98 -14.24 -20.44 5.60
C GLN A 98 -13.41 -19.27 5.06
N ALA A 99 -13.60 -18.08 5.63
CA ALA A 99 -12.77 -16.93 5.29
C ALA A 99 -11.28 -17.25 5.51
N ASN A 100 -10.44 -16.81 4.59
CA ASN A 100 -9.00 -17.00 4.63
C ASN A 100 -8.28 -15.88 3.85
N TYR A 101 -6.96 -15.87 3.94
CA TYR A 101 -6.07 -14.96 3.21
C TYR A 101 -5.27 -15.66 2.11
N PHE A 102 -5.83 -16.66 1.44
CA PHE A 102 -5.15 -17.30 0.32
C PHE A 102 -4.81 -16.29 -0.79
N GLY A 103 -3.64 -16.48 -1.39
CA GLY A 103 -3.05 -15.52 -2.33
C GLY A 103 -2.22 -14.41 -1.68
N SER A 104 -2.30 -14.22 -0.36
CA SER A 104 -1.41 -13.30 0.36
C SER A 104 -0.07 -13.97 0.68
N LEU A 105 1.03 -13.41 0.17
CA LEU A 105 2.38 -13.87 0.51
C LEU A 105 2.62 -13.79 2.03
N THR A 106 2.25 -12.69 2.68
CA THR A 106 2.55 -12.50 4.09
C THR A 106 1.72 -13.43 4.99
N GLN A 107 0.47 -13.72 4.62
CA GLN A 107 -0.44 -14.50 5.46
C GLN A 107 -0.48 -16.01 5.13
N ALA A 108 -0.22 -16.38 3.88
CA ALA A 108 -0.43 -17.75 3.38
C ALA A 108 0.82 -18.41 2.78
N SER A 109 2.00 -17.78 2.89
CA SER A 109 3.27 -18.40 2.48
C SER A 109 4.15 -18.79 3.66
N THR A 110 5.16 -19.61 3.36
CA THR A 110 6.15 -20.09 4.33
C THR A 110 7.56 -19.82 3.84
N ILE A 111 8.50 -19.81 4.76
CA ILE A 111 9.93 -19.67 4.50
C ILE A 111 10.71 -20.76 5.22
N ARG A 112 11.72 -21.31 4.55
CA ARG A 112 12.64 -22.30 5.14
C ARG A 112 13.55 -21.59 6.14
N VAL A 113 13.56 -22.07 7.38
CA VAL A 113 14.39 -21.50 8.46
C VAL A 113 15.59 -22.36 8.82
N GLY A 114 15.58 -23.64 8.45
CA GLY A 114 16.69 -24.54 8.73
C GLY A 114 16.34 -26.00 8.47
N SER A 115 17.12 -26.89 9.07
CA SER A 115 16.85 -28.34 9.08
C SER A 115 16.92 -28.91 10.49
N PHE A 116 16.14 -29.96 10.75
CA PHE A 116 16.16 -30.71 12.01
C PHE A 116 16.00 -32.19 11.69
N ASN A 117 16.95 -33.02 12.16
CA ASN A 117 16.99 -34.46 11.88
C ASN A 117 16.89 -34.84 10.38
N GLY A 118 17.51 -34.05 9.50
CA GLY A 118 17.50 -34.28 8.06
C GLY A 118 16.24 -33.79 7.33
N GLU A 119 15.26 -33.25 8.05
CA GLU A 119 14.08 -32.63 7.45
C GLU A 119 14.21 -31.11 7.37
N GLU A 120 13.62 -30.52 6.35
CA GLU A 120 13.51 -29.06 6.23
C GLU A 120 12.41 -28.52 7.15
N ILE A 121 12.73 -27.41 7.80
CA ILE A 121 11.85 -26.72 8.73
C ILE A 121 11.41 -25.40 8.12
N TYR A 122 10.10 -25.20 8.10
CA TYR A 122 9.45 -24.02 7.56
C TYR A 122 8.68 -23.27 8.66
N ALA A 123 8.65 -21.96 8.53
CA ALA A 123 7.83 -21.07 9.36
C ALA A 123 6.89 -20.23 8.49
N PRO A 124 5.74 -19.77 9.00
CA PRO A 124 4.93 -18.77 8.32
C PRO A 124 5.76 -17.51 8.01
N PHE A 125 5.55 -16.90 6.84
CA PHE A 125 6.29 -15.68 6.47
C PHE A 125 6.13 -14.56 7.51
N LYS A 126 4.90 -14.35 7.99
CA LYS A 126 4.59 -13.37 9.06
C LYS A 126 5.23 -13.67 10.43
N SER A 127 5.82 -14.85 10.63
CA SER A 127 6.53 -15.18 11.86
C SER A 127 8.01 -14.77 11.83
N LEU A 128 8.52 -14.25 10.71
CA LEU A 128 9.91 -13.79 10.60
C LEU A 128 10.20 -12.60 11.50
N LEU A 129 9.30 -11.62 11.51
CA LEU A 129 9.40 -10.37 12.26
C LEU A 129 7.98 -9.93 12.68
N PRO A 130 7.84 -9.08 13.72
CA PRO A 130 6.54 -8.52 14.08
C PRO A 130 5.91 -7.77 12.90
N MET A 131 4.68 -8.16 12.53
CA MET A 131 3.92 -7.59 11.42
C MET A 131 2.48 -7.34 11.84
N VAL A 132 1.85 -6.34 11.24
CA VAL A 132 0.43 -6.06 11.41
C VAL A 132 -0.39 -7.26 10.94
N ASN A 133 -1.33 -7.72 11.77
CA ASN A 133 -2.35 -8.67 11.34
C ASN A 133 -3.40 -7.93 10.50
N PRO A 134 -3.74 -8.38 9.27
CA PRO A 134 -4.75 -7.74 8.46
C PRO A 134 -6.11 -7.56 9.15
N ASP A 135 -6.48 -8.44 10.08
CA ASP A 135 -7.72 -8.33 10.87
C ASP A 135 -7.80 -7.03 11.71
N ASP A 136 -6.63 -6.47 12.07
CA ASP A 136 -6.50 -5.26 12.91
C ASP A 136 -6.47 -3.96 12.09
N ILE A 137 -6.48 -4.05 10.75
CA ILE A 137 -6.41 -2.88 9.88
C ILE A 137 -7.74 -2.11 9.91
N VAL A 138 -7.64 -0.80 10.12
CA VAL A 138 -8.78 0.11 9.96
C VAL A 138 -8.79 0.64 8.53
N PHE A 139 -9.87 0.38 7.79
CA PHE A 139 -10.04 0.88 6.42
C PHE A 139 -10.83 2.18 6.36
N GLY A 140 -10.43 3.04 5.41
CA GLY A 140 -11.15 4.22 4.99
C GLY A 140 -10.74 4.60 3.57
N GLY A 141 -11.12 5.79 3.12
CA GLY A 141 -10.62 6.34 1.87
C GLY A 141 -11.67 7.08 1.07
N TRP A 142 -11.38 7.25 -0.21
CA TRP A 142 -12.12 8.12 -1.12
C TRP A 142 -12.64 7.35 -2.32
N ASP A 143 -13.76 7.79 -2.88
CA ASP A 143 -14.23 7.36 -4.20
C ASP A 143 -15.03 8.50 -4.81
N ILE A 144 -14.96 8.62 -6.14
CA ILE A 144 -15.78 9.60 -6.87
C ILE A 144 -17.27 9.25 -6.83
N SER A 145 -17.61 8.04 -6.38
CA SER A 145 -18.98 7.59 -6.09
C SER A 145 -19.24 7.58 -4.57
N ASP A 146 -20.40 8.06 -4.14
CA ASP A 146 -20.87 8.00 -2.74
C ASP A 146 -21.46 6.64 -2.32
N MET A 147 -21.38 5.63 -3.18
CA MET A 147 -21.94 4.31 -2.90
C MET A 147 -21.25 3.66 -1.69
N ASN A 148 -22.04 3.29 -0.67
CA ASN A 148 -21.53 2.55 0.48
C ASN A 148 -20.91 1.21 0.07
N LEU A 149 -20.05 0.65 0.92
CA LEU A 149 -19.30 -0.55 0.55
C LEU A 149 -20.14 -1.82 0.41
N ALA A 150 -21.28 -1.95 1.09
CA ALA A 150 -22.15 -3.10 0.88
C ALA A 150 -22.75 -3.11 -0.53
N ASP A 151 -23.21 -1.96 -1.01
CA ASP A 151 -23.76 -1.82 -2.35
C ASP A 151 -22.64 -1.84 -3.41
N ALA A 152 -21.46 -1.30 -3.09
CA ALA A 152 -20.27 -1.39 -3.95
C ALA A 152 -19.80 -2.85 -4.14
N MET A 153 -19.81 -3.65 -3.07
CA MET A 153 -19.54 -5.08 -3.11
C MET A 153 -20.54 -5.81 -4.02
N ALA A 154 -21.84 -5.50 -3.89
CA ALA A 154 -22.87 -6.06 -4.76
C ALA A 154 -22.68 -5.67 -6.24
N ARG A 155 -22.32 -4.41 -6.50
CA ARG A 155 -21.96 -3.92 -7.85
C ARG A 155 -20.74 -4.64 -8.41
N ALA A 156 -19.74 -4.91 -7.59
CA ALA A 156 -18.48 -5.53 -8.00
C ALA A 156 -18.65 -7.00 -8.43
N LYS A 157 -19.63 -7.71 -7.85
CA LYS A 157 -19.96 -9.12 -8.18
C LYS A 157 -18.76 -10.07 -8.03
N VAL A 158 -17.90 -9.80 -7.05
CA VAL A 158 -16.70 -10.60 -6.77
C VAL A 158 -16.98 -11.69 -5.73
N LEU A 159 -17.51 -11.30 -4.56
CA LEU A 159 -17.79 -12.22 -3.45
C LEU A 159 -19.08 -13.01 -3.68
N ASP A 160 -19.17 -14.22 -3.13
CA ASP A 160 -20.39 -15.04 -3.18
C ASP A 160 -21.60 -14.34 -2.56
N ILE A 161 -22.79 -14.53 -3.13
CA ILE A 161 -24.03 -13.84 -2.70
C ILE A 161 -24.35 -14.08 -1.21
N ASP A 162 -24.12 -15.29 -0.70
CA ASP A 162 -24.36 -15.60 0.70
C ASP A 162 -23.41 -14.82 1.63
N LEU A 163 -22.12 -14.78 1.28
CA LEU A 163 -21.14 -13.95 1.96
C LEU A 163 -21.50 -12.46 1.90
N GLN A 164 -21.94 -11.96 0.74
CA GLN A 164 -22.38 -10.56 0.61
C GLN A 164 -23.51 -10.19 1.59
N LYS A 165 -24.50 -11.08 1.77
CA LYS A 165 -25.60 -10.86 2.72
C LYS A 165 -25.09 -10.79 4.16
N GLN A 166 -24.18 -11.69 4.52
CA GLN A 166 -23.58 -11.74 5.85
C GLN A 166 -22.68 -10.52 6.13
N LEU A 167 -22.01 -9.98 5.10
CA LEU A 167 -21.15 -8.80 5.22
C LEU A 167 -21.90 -7.47 5.26
N ARG A 168 -23.15 -7.42 4.76
CA ARG A 168 -23.91 -6.16 4.64
C ARG A 168 -23.99 -5.36 5.95
N PRO A 169 -24.34 -5.94 7.12
CA PRO A 169 -24.43 -5.17 8.37
C PRO A 169 -23.12 -4.50 8.80
N TYR A 170 -21.98 -5.04 8.34
CA TYR A 170 -20.66 -4.48 8.65
C TYR A 170 -20.25 -3.38 7.67
N MET A 171 -20.72 -3.42 6.42
CA MET A 171 -20.21 -2.60 5.32
C MET A 171 -21.17 -1.50 4.87
N GLU A 172 -22.45 -1.56 5.23
CA GLU A 172 -23.45 -0.58 4.76
C GLU A 172 -23.24 0.83 5.31
N SER A 173 -22.64 0.96 6.50
CA SER A 173 -22.28 2.26 7.08
C SER A 173 -20.93 2.81 6.59
N MET A 174 -20.19 2.04 5.79
CA MET A 174 -18.88 2.44 5.26
C MET A 174 -19.07 3.18 3.94
N VAL A 175 -19.08 4.51 4.01
CA VAL A 175 -19.26 5.40 2.85
C VAL A 175 -17.92 6.07 2.52
N PRO A 176 -17.46 6.04 1.25
CA PRO A 176 -16.24 6.75 0.85
C PRO A 176 -16.33 8.27 1.03
N LEU A 177 -15.21 8.89 1.38
CA LEU A 177 -15.05 10.34 1.32
C LEU A 177 -15.08 10.82 -0.15
N PRO A 178 -15.43 12.10 -0.41
CA PRO A 178 -15.39 12.65 -1.76
C PRO A 178 -14.01 12.53 -2.40
N GLY A 179 -13.93 12.03 -3.63
CA GLY A 179 -12.67 11.88 -4.37
C GLY A 179 -12.29 13.09 -5.21
N ILE A 180 -11.04 13.16 -5.69
CA ILE A 180 -10.67 14.10 -6.76
C ILE A 180 -11.07 13.47 -8.11
N TYR A 181 -11.78 14.23 -8.93
CA TYR A 181 -12.20 13.79 -10.26
C TYR A 181 -11.73 14.79 -11.32
N ASP A 182 -10.92 14.30 -12.25
CA ASP A 182 -10.54 15.01 -13.46
C ASP A 182 -10.91 14.15 -14.68
N PRO A 183 -11.89 14.56 -15.50
CA PRO A 183 -12.35 13.79 -16.66
C PRO A 183 -11.27 13.62 -17.73
N ASP A 184 -10.26 14.49 -17.78
CA ASP A 184 -9.20 14.41 -18.80
C ASP A 184 -8.17 13.33 -18.49
N PHE A 185 -8.15 12.82 -17.26
CA PHE A 185 -7.21 11.78 -16.83
C PHE A 185 -7.78 10.36 -16.88
N ILE A 186 -9.11 10.19 -16.93
CA ILE A 186 -9.75 8.87 -16.96
C ILE A 186 -10.75 8.75 -18.12
N ALA A 187 -11.26 7.55 -18.36
CA ALA A 187 -12.21 7.31 -19.45
C ALA A 187 -13.52 8.11 -19.26
N ALA A 188 -14.01 8.73 -20.33
CA ALA A 188 -15.22 9.57 -20.32
C ALA A 188 -16.48 8.85 -19.81
N ASN A 189 -16.53 7.51 -19.89
CA ASN A 189 -17.64 6.70 -19.38
C ASN A 189 -17.74 6.68 -17.84
N GLN A 190 -16.78 7.27 -17.11
CA GLN A 190 -16.84 7.40 -15.65
C GLN A 190 -17.65 8.61 -15.18
N GLY A 191 -18.03 9.53 -16.07
CA GLY A 191 -18.73 10.77 -15.69
C GLY A 191 -20.03 10.55 -14.93
N SER A 192 -20.82 9.52 -15.28
CA SER A 192 -22.07 9.20 -14.56
C SER A 192 -21.86 8.61 -13.17
N ARG A 193 -20.64 8.14 -12.86
CA ARG A 193 -20.28 7.60 -11.54
C ARG A 193 -19.82 8.71 -10.58
N ALA A 194 -19.34 9.84 -11.10
CA ALA A 194 -18.75 10.92 -10.32
C ALA A 194 -19.81 11.82 -9.67
N ASN A 195 -20.37 11.39 -8.53
CA ASN A 195 -21.32 12.16 -7.73
C ASN A 195 -20.77 12.62 -6.37
N ASN A 196 -19.55 12.22 -6.02
CA ASN A 196 -18.91 12.45 -4.72
C ASN A 196 -17.50 13.04 -4.92
N VAL A 197 -17.43 14.34 -5.21
CA VAL A 197 -16.21 14.98 -5.72
C VAL A 197 -15.78 16.18 -4.87
N ILE A 198 -14.48 16.27 -4.59
CA ILE A 198 -13.83 17.45 -4.00
C ILE A 198 -13.71 18.55 -5.08
N LYS A 199 -14.29 19.71 -4.77
CA LYS A 199 -14.27 20.89 -5.64
C LYS A 199 -13.15 21.85 -5.24
N GLY A 200 -12.89 22.84 -6.09
CA GLY A 200 -11.86 23.85 -5.89
C GLY A 200 -10.64 23.62 -6.78
N THR A 201 -9.64 24.47 -6.60
CA THR A 201 -8.32 24.37 -7.22
C THR A 201 -7.59 23.11 -6.76
N LYS A 202 -6.60 22.67 -7.54
CA LYS A 202 -5.76 21.50 -7.20
C LYS A 202 -5.07 21.66 -5.85
N LYS A 203 -4.68 22.88 -5.49
CA LYS A 203 -4.14 23.19 -4.16
C LYS A 203 -5.14 22.95 -3.04
N GLU A 204 -6.38 23.42 -3.20
CA GLU A 204 -7.45 23.19 -2.22
C GLU A 204 -7.78 21.70 -2.10
N GLN A 205 -7.75 20.97 -3.22
CA GLN A 205 -7.93 19.51 -3.23
C GLN A 205 -6.83 18.80 -2.43
N VAL A 206 -5.56 19.14 -2.63
CA VAL A 206 -4.43 18.59 -1.84
C VAL A 206 -4.60 18.89 -0.35
N GLN A 207 -5.00 20.12 0.00
CA GLN A 207 -5.26 20.51 1.38
C GLN A 207 -6.41 19.71 2.01
N GLN A 208 -7.47 19.45 1.24
CA GLN A 208 -8.60 18.62 1.68
C GLN A 208 -8.16 17.17 1.93
N ILE A 209 -7.35 16.57 1.05
CA ILE A 209 -6.82 15.21 1.27
C ILE A 209 -5.95 15.15 2.52
N GLY A 210 -5.06 16.14 2.74
CA GLY A 210 -4.26 16.20 3.96
C GLY A 210 -5.11 16.31 5.23
N LYS A 211 -6.19 17.10 5.17
CA LYS A 211 -7.18 17.20 6.26
C LYS A 211 -7.87 15.86 6.52
N ASP A 212 -8.35 15.20 5.47
CA ASP A 212 -9.02 13.90 5.57
C ASP A 212 -8.13 12.83 6.20
N ILE A 213 -6.83 12.79 5.85
CA ILE A 213 -5.84 11.89 6.45
C ILE A 213 -5.69 12.14 7.95
N ARG A 214 -5.56 13.42 8.37
CA ARG A 214 -5.46 13.78 9.80
C ARG A 214 -6.71 13.42 10.58
N GLU A 215 -7.88 13.75 10.06
CA GLU A 215 -9.16 13.45 10.70
C GLU A 215 -9.40 11.95 10.79
N PHE A 216 -9.06 11.19 9.75
CA PHE A 216 -9.11 9.73 9.78
C PHE A 216 -8.18 9.15 10.87
N LYS A 217 -6.95 9.67 10.95
CA LYS A 217 -5.98 9.25 11.96
C LYS A 217 -6.49 9.50 13.38
N GLU A 218 -6.97 10.72 13.65
CA GLU A 218 -7.49 11.13 14.96
C GLU A 218 -8.74 10.35 15.35
N LYS A 219 -9.74 10.30 14.46
CA LYS A 219 -11.03 9.63 14.71
C LYS A 219 -10.86 8.14 15.03
N ASN A 220 -9.97 7.45 14.31
CA ASN A 220 -9.77 6.01 14.47
C ASN A 220 -8.67 5.64 15.47
N LYS A 221 -7.95 6.64 15.99
CA LYS A 221 -6.84 6.47 16.93
C LYS A 221 -5.80 5.47 16.40
N VAL A 222 -5.43 5.61 15.13
CA VAL A 222 -4.41 4.77 14.48
C VAL A 222 -3.04 5.45 14.60
N ASP A 223 -1.99 4.66 14.80
CA ASP A 223 -0.62 5.18 15.00
C ASP A 223 0.01 5.58 13.67
N LYS A 224 -0.23 4.76 12.64
CA LYS A 224 0.26 4.93 11.28
C LYS A 224 -0.88 4.88 10.27
N VAL A 225 -0.72 5.62 9.17
CA VAL A 225 -1.60 5.57 8.00
C VAL A 225 -0.75 5.21 6.80
N VAL A 226 -1.31 4.42 5.87
CA VAL A 226 -0.80 4.22 4.52
C VAL A 226 -1.93 4.56 3.54
N VAL A 227 -1.59 5.28 2.48
CA VAL A 227 -2.52 5.56 1.38
C VAL A 227 -2.15 4.67 0.19
N LEU A 228 -3.16 4.02 -0.41
CA LEU A 228 -2.97 3.18 -1.59
C LEU A 228 -3.96 3.57 -2.68
N TRP A 229 -3.43 3.83 -3.88
CA TRP A 229 -4.23 4.03 -5.08
C TRP A 229 -4.70 2.68 -5.64
N THR A 230 -6.02 2.48 -5.67
CA THR A 230 -6.67 1.35 -6.36
C THR A 230 -7.85 1.82 -7.21
N ALA A 231 -7.86 3.09 -7.58
CA ALA A 231 -8.88 3.68 -8.45
C ALA A 231 -8.59 3.35 -9.92
N ASN A 232 -9.43 3.90 -10.80
CA ASN A 232 -9.26 3.79 -12.24
C ASN A 232 -7.83 4.14 -12.67
N THR A 233 -7.34 3.43 -13.69
CA THR A 233 -6.11 3.78 -14.37
C THR A 233 -6.26 5.16 -15.01
N GLU A 234 -5.34 6.05 -14.70
CA GLU A 234 -5.23 7.34 -15.37
C GLU A 234 -4.38 7.20 -16.64
N ARG A 235 -4.54 8.12 -17.61
CA ARG A 235 -3.53 8.29 -18.66
C ARG A 235 -2.21 8.76 -18.04
N TYR A 236 -1.12 8.60 -18.80
CA TYR A 236 0.14 9.22 -18.41
C TYR A 236 0.06 10.75 -18.45
N SER A 237 0.73 11.36 -17.47
CA SER A 237 1.05 12.79 -17.47
C SER A 237 2.30 13.03 -18.31
N ASN A 238 2.32 14.12 -19.08
CA ASN A 238 3.52 14.57 -19.78
C ASN A 238 4.58 15.04 -18.77
N VAL A 239 5.83 14.62 -18.98
CA VAL A 239 6.97 15.10 -18.19
C VAL A 239 7.61 16.26 -18.93
N VAL A 240 7.56 17.47 -18.35
CA VAL A 240 7.95 18.71 -19.02
C VAL A 240 8.83 19.56 -18.10
N VAL A 241 9.93 20.08 -18.68
CA VAL A 241 10.84 21.01 -18.00
C VAL A 241 10.10 22.28 -17.58
N GLY A 242 10.22 22.69 -16.32
CA GLY A 242 9.49 23.84 -15.78
C GLY A 242 8.09 23.52 -15.26
N LEU A 243 7.62 22.27 -15.41
CA LEU A 243 6.29 21.84 -14.97
C LEU A 243 6.37 20.84 -13.81
N ASN A 244 7.00 19.69 -14.03
CA ASN A 244 6.99 18.55 -13.10
C ASN A 244 8.32 17.76 -13.09
N ASP A 245 9.37 18.40 -13.60
CA ASP A 245 10.74 17.88 -13.67
C ASP A 245 11.52 18.03 -12.34
N THR A 246 11.19 19.03 -11.53
CA THR A 246 11.75 19.25 -10.18
C THR A 246 10.65 19.46 -9.14
N MET A 247 10.97 19.26 -7.86
CA MET A 247 10.02 19.52 -6.77
C MET A 247 9.54 20.97 -6.78
N GLU A 248 10.43 21.95 -6.98
CA GLU A 248 10.05 23.37 -7.04
C GLU A 248 9.07 23.65 -8.18
N ASN A 249 9.31 23.09 -9.36
CA ASN A 249 8.44 23.28 -10.52
C ASN A 249 7.09 22.60 -10.31
N LEU A 250 7.08 21.39 -9.72
CA LEU A 250 5.84 20.67 -9.41
C LEU A 250 4.97 21.45 -8.43
N LEU A 251 5.57 21.98 -7.35
CA LEU A 251 4.86 22.83 -6.39
C LEU A 251 4.38 24.15 -7.02
N ALA A 252 5.21 24.80 -7.84
CA ALA A 252 4.80 26.01 -8.54
C ALA A 252 3.65 25.75 -9.53
N SER A 253 3.63 24.58 -10.15
CA SER A 253 2.57 24.15 -11.07
C SER A 253 1.26 23.82 -10.34
N LEU A 254 1.35 23.27 -9.12
CA LEU A 254 0.20 23.12 -8.22
C LEU A 254 -0.43 24.48 -7.89
N GLU A 255 0.40 25.49 -7.58
CA GLU A 255 -0.06 26.85 -7.27
C GLU A 255 -0.72 27.54 -8.48
N ARG A 256 -0.26 27.23 -9.71
CA ARG A 256 -0.83 27.76 -10.95
C ARG A 256 -2.01 26.97 -11.49
N ASP A 257 -2.45 25.92 -10.79
CA ASP A 257 -3.56 25.05 -11.19
C ASP A 257 -3.34 24.38 -12.56
N GLU A 258 -2.09 24.03 -12.88
CA GLU A 258 -1.70 23.51 -14.20
C GLU A 258 -2.46 22.23 -14.56
N ALA A 259 -3.01 22.16 -15.77
CA ALA A 259 -3.86 21.05 -16.22
C ALA A 259 -3.17 19.68 -16.14
N GLU A 260 -1.86 19.64 -16.44
CA GLU A 260 -1.08 18.40 -16.53
C GLU A 260 -0.54 17.91 -15.16
N ILE A 261 -1.37 18.07 -14.12
CA ILE A 261 -1.18 17.50 -12.78
C ILE A 261 -2.36 16.58 -12.50
N SER A 262 -2.11 15.27 -12.52
CA SER A 262 -3.15 14.26 -12.35
C SER A 262 -3.73 14.22 -10.93
N PRO A 263 -4.97 13.74 -10.74
CA PRO A 263 -5.50 13.43 -9.41
C PRO A 263 -4.56 12.54 -8.58
N SER A 264 -3.97 11.48 -9.16
CA SER A 264 -3.02 10.65 -8.42
C SER A 264 -1.78 11.41 -7.93
N THR A 265 -1.29 12.38 -8.71
CA THR A 265 -0.21 13.30 -8.28
C THR A 265 -0.64 14.15 -7.08
N LEU A 266 -1.88 14.62 -7.04
CA LEU A 266 -2.41 15.40 -5.91
C LEU A 266 -2.51 14.56 -4.63
N TYR A 267 -2.99 13.32 -4.72
CA TYR A 267 -2.97 12.39 -3.58
C TYR A 267 -1.54 12.10 -3.10
N ALA A 268 -0.60 11.87 -4.01
CA ALA A 268 0.79 11.62 -3.67
C ALA A 268 1.43 12.85 -2.97
N LEU A 269 1.20 14.07 -3.47
CA LEU A 269 1.67 15.31 -2.84
C LEU A 269 1.08 15.49 -1.43
N ALA A 270 -0.23 15.26 -1.25
CA ALA A 270 -0.85 15.31 0.06
C ALA A 270 -0.19 14.32 1.04
N CYS A 271 0.09 13.09 0.59
CA CYS A 271 0.77 12.08 1.41
C CYS A 271 2.20 12.48 1.78
N VAL A 272 2.94 13.10 0.86
CA VAL A 272 4.28 13.66 1.15
C VAL A 272 4.18 14.73 2.23
N PHE A 273 3.23 15.66 2.13
CA PHE A 273 3.03 16.72 3.12
C PHE A 273 2.61 16.20 4.49
N GLU A 274 1.83 15.11 4.55
CA GLU A 274 1.44 14.47 5.81
C GLU A 274 2.46 13.44 6.33
N ASN A 275 3.59 13.23 5.62
CA ASN A 275 4.56 12.17 5.91
C ASN A 275 3.93 10.77 6.02
N VAL A 276 3.06 10.46 5.06
CA VAL A 276 2.32 9.19 4.94
C VAL A 276 2.82 8.42 3.72
N PRO A 277 3.13 7.11 3.84
CA PRO A 277 3.47 6.31 2.67
C PRO A 277 2.32 6.26 1.66
N PHE A 278 2.66 6.52 0.40
CA PHE A 278 1.73 6.40 -0.74
C PHE A 278 2.17 5.26 -1.65
N ILE A 279 1.23 4.38 -2.00
CA ILE A 279 1.44 3.23 -2.88
C ILE A 279 0.59 3.42 -4.14
N ASN A 280 1.23 3.44 -5.30
CA ASN A 280 0.50 3.44 -6.57
C ASN A 280 0.23 2.00 -7.03
N GLY A 281 -1.05 1.57 -6.97
CA GLY A 281 -1.49 0.25 -7.43
C GLY A 281 -1.93 0.20 -8.90
N SER A 282 -1.80 1.30 -9.64
CA SER A 282 -2.22 1.43 -11.04
C SER A 282 -1.03 1.84 -11.93
N PRO A 283 -1.12 1.68 -13.27
CA PRO A 283 0.06 1.77 -14.12
C PRO A 283 0.47 3.20 -14.48
N GLN A 284 -0.30 4.24 -14.14
CA GLN A 284 0.04 5.62 -14.49
C GLN A 284 1.33 6.10 -13.81
N ASN A 285 1.99 7.09 -14.40
CA ASN A 285 3.28 7.64 -13.98
C ASN A 285 3.10 8.73 -12.91
N THR A 286 2.35 8.43 -11.85
CA THR A 286 2.07 9.34 -10.73
C THR A 286 3.34 10.01 -10.20
N PHE A 287 4.41 9.22 -10.05
CA PHE A 287 5.70 9.66 -9.55
C PHE A 287 6.56 10.24 -10.69
N VAL A 288 6.22 11.46 -11.11
CA VAL A 288 7.03 12.27 -12.03
C VAL A 288 8.37 12.67 -11.38
N PRO A 289 9.39 13.12 -12.15
CA PRO A 289 10.72 13.43 -11.61
C PRO A 289 10.74 14.39 -10.42
N GLY A 290 9.80 15.34 -10.34
CA GLY A 290 9.66 16.24 -9.21
C GLY A 290 9.34 15.60 -7.85
N PHE A 291 9.09 14.28 -7.77
CA PHE A 291 9.02 13.55 -6.50
C PHE A 291 10.36 13.02 -5.99
N TYR A 292 11.37 12.89 -6.87
CA TYR A 292 12.65 12.24 -6.56
C TYR A 292 13.82 13.21 -6.47
N HIS A 293 13.68 14.39 -7.09
CA HIS A 293 14.70 15.43 -7.20
C HIS A 293 14.28 16.69 -6.47
#